data_AF-A0A420WM40-F1
#
_entry.id   AF-A0A420WM40-F1
#
_cell.length_a   1.000
_cell.length_b   1.000
_cell.length_c   1.000
_cell.angle_alpha   90.00
_cell.angle_beta   90.00
_cell.angle_gamma   90.00
#
_symmetry.space_group_name_H-M   'P 1'
#
loop_
_entity.id
_entity.type
_entity.pdbx_description
1 polymer ?
#
loop_
_entity_poly.entity_id
_entity_poly.type
_entity_poly.pdbx_seq_one_letter_code
_entity_poly.pdbx_strand_id
1 'polypeptide(L)'
;MSAIDRVKSLHLKPNSFPICDDCIAVKAKLSSRQESNIISRKLIQTTRFDRRKDYCGSCGGLKYVMFANKMGRSVIQKRPKEVARPRELSQIKPASTKTYFGENRERNIDLLKEIGFVSIGYWQDNNGEPELIQNDMHDASPALYAFVECGQVLYVGKTKQNLKKRLYFYSKPGVSQATNIRINANLKAALFDGREIDMYGFNDVRPMKVGAFYLNFSAALEDSIIDTLKPKWNLR
;
A
#
# COMPACT_ATOMS: atom_id res chain seq x y z
N MET A 1 29.01 -1.22 -10.38
CA MET A 1 27.95 -1.47 -9.36
C MET A 1 26.65 -0.87 -9.89
N SER A 2 25.57 -1.65 -9.98
CA SER A 2 24.30 -1.16 -10.57
C SER A 2 23.57 -0.17 -9.63
N ALA A 3 22.59 0.57 -10.14
CA ALA A 3 21.72 1.42 -9.31
C ALA A 3 21.01 0.61 -8.21
N ILE A 4 20.52 -0.58 -8.54
CA ILE A 4 19.91 -1.51 -7.58
C ILE A 4 20.92 -1.92 -6.49
N ASP A 5 22.16 -2.22 -6.85
CA ASP A 5 23.18 -2.63 -5.88
C ASP A 5 23.55 -1.49 -4.92
N ARG A 6 23.65 -0.26 -5.44
CA ARG A 6 23.86 0.94 -4.60
C ARG A 6 22.75 1.09 -3.58
N VAL A 7 21.48 0.95 -3.97
CA VAL A 7 20.33 1.01 -3.05
C VAL A 7 20.37 -0.12 -2.03
N LYS A 8 20.58 -1.37 -2.45
CA LYS A 8 20.73 -2.53 -1.53
C LYS A 8 21.82 -2.29 -0.49
N SER A 9 22.96 -1.73 -0.91
CA SER A 9 24.11 -1.47 -0.03
C SER A 9 23.79 -0.49 1.12
N LEU A 10 22.78 0.38 0.97
CA LEU A 10 22.35 1.30 2.05
C LEU A 10 21.64 0.54 3.18
N HIS A 11 20.91 -0.52 2.86
CA HIS A 11 20.05 -1.24 3.79
C HIS A 11 20.68 -2.53 4.32
N LEU A 12 21.65 -3.11 3.62
CA LEU A 12 22.30 -4.36 4.04
C LEU A 12 23.44 -4.18 5.05
N LYS A 13 23.78 -2.95 5.41
CA LYS A 13 24.80 -2.65 6.44
C LYS A 13 24.29 -3.04 7.83
N PRO A 14 25.18 -3.51 8.73
CA PRO A 14 24.85 -3.62 10.15
C PRO A 14 24.34 -2.28 10.68
N ASN A 15 23.25 -2.29 11.46
CA ASN A 15 22.59 -1.10 12.01
C ASN A 15 22.08 -0.09 10.96
N SER A 16 21.72 -0.56 9.76
CA SER A 16 20.95 0.28 8.84
C SER A 16 19.60 0.66 9.45
N PHE A 17 19.29 1.95 9.35
CA PHE A 17 17.97 2.49 9.71
C PHE A 17 17.06 2.52 8.48
N PRO A 18 15.74 2.59 8.65
CA PRO A 18 14.83 2.86 7.54
C PRO A 18 15.18 4.18 6.85
N ILE A 19 15.21 4.20 5.52
CA ILE A 19 15.54 5.40 4.73
C ILE A 19 14.43 5.66 3.72
N CYS A 20 13.99 6.92 3.58
CA CYS A 20 13.02 7.31 2.57
C CYS A 20 13.64 7.44 1.17
N ASP A 21 12.79 7.40 0.14
CA ASP A 21 13.24 7.45 -1.26
C ASP A 21 14.01 8.73 -1.62
N ASP A 22 13.67 9.88 -1.03
CA ASP A 22 14.43 11.12 -1.24
C ASP A 22 15.88 10.96 -0.78
N CYS A 23 16.06 10.40 0.43
CA CYS A 23 17.38 10.15 0.99
C CYS A 23 18.11 9.01 0.27
N ILE A 24 17.40 7.99 -0.22
CA ILE A 24 17.97 6.93 -1.04
C ILE A 24 18.46 7.52 -2.36
N ALA A 25 17.67 8.34 -3.04
CA ALA A 25 18.05 8.98 -4.30
C ALA A 25 19.37 9.75 -4.15
N VAL A 26 19.48 10.56 -3.10
CA VAL A 26 20.71 11.32 -2.81
C VAL A 26 21.88 10.39 -2.46
N LYS A 27 21.71 9.47 -1.51
CA LYS A 27 22.83 8.63 -1.01
C LYS A 27 23.30 7.59 -2.02
N ALA A 28 22.39 7.03 -2.79
CA ALA A 28 22.70 6.08 -3.86
C ALA A 28 23.10 6.78 -5.16
N LYS A 29 23.08 8.12 -5.24
CA LYS A 29 23.38 8.93 -6.42
C LYS A 29 22.52 8.51 -7.63
N LEU A 30 21.21 8.50 -7.44
CA LEU A 30 20.22 8.24 -8.49
C LEU A 30 19.89 9.54 -9.22
N SER A 31 19.43 9.41 -10.46
CA SER A 31 19.06 10.55 -11.31
C SER A 31 17.83 11.30 -10.80
N SER A 32 16.93 10.60 -10.11
CA SER A 32 15.71 11.18 -9.57
C SER A 32 15.16 10.40 -8.37
N ARG A 33 14.23 11.04 -7.64
CA ARG A 33 13.39 10.36 -6.64
C ARG A 33 12.56 9.25 -7.27
N GLN A 34 12.07 9.45 -8.50
CA GLN A 34 11.28 8.43 -9.22
C GLN A 34 12.10 7.16 -9.47
N GLU A 35 13.36 7.30 -9.88
CA GLU A 35 14.27 6.14 -10.02
C GLU A 35 14.41 5.39 -8.68
N SER A 36 14.54 6.12 -7.56
CA SER A 36 14.55 5.52 -6.23
C SER A 36 13.26 4.77 -5.90
N ASN A 37 12.11 5.35 -6.22
CA ASN A 37 10.80 4.75 -5.96
C ASN A 37 10.63 3.45 -6.75
N ILE A 38 10.97 3.46 -8.04
CA ILE A 38 10.93 2.29 -8.92
C ILE A 38 11.81 1.17 -8.36
N ILE A 39 13.06 1.49 -8.00
CA ILE A 39 13.98 0.49 -7.43
C ILE A 39 13.43 -0.05 -6.10
N SER A 40 12.93 0.82 -5.23
CA SER A 40 12.36 0.41 -3.94
C SER A 40 11.16 -0.51 -4.12
N ARG A 41 10.24 -0.19 -5.03
CA ARG A 41 9.08 -1.03 -5.38
C ARG A 41 9.49 -2.38 -5.98
N LYS A 42 10.59 -2.42 -6.75
CA LYS A 42 11.14 -3.67 -7.26
C LYS A 42 11.77 -4.52 -6.15
N LEU A 43 12.42 -3.90 -5.17
CA LEU A 43 13.09 -4.60 -4.08
C LEU A 43 12.10 -5.22 -3.06
N ILE A 44 10.96 -4.57 -2.79
CA ILE A 44 9.93 -5.11 -1.89
C ILE A 44 9.19 -6.34 -2.44
N GLN A 45 9.29 -6.61 -3.74
CA GLN A 45 8.81 -7.88 -4.30
C GLN A 45 9.64 -9.08 -3.81
N THR A 46 10.80 -8.82 -3.19
CA THR A 46 11.62 -9.84 -2.55
C THR A 46 11.36 -9.86 -1.04
N THR A 47 11.45 -11.03 -0.39
CA THR A 47 11.22 -11.18 1.07
C THR A 47 12.25 -10.48 1.96
N ARG A 48 13.29 -9.89 1.36
CA ARG A 48 14.43 -9.29 2.08
C ARG A 48 14.23 -7.81 2.38
N PHE A 49 13.26 -7.15 1.76
CA PHE A 49 13.02 -5.72 1.95
C PHE A 49 11.55 -5.45 2.23
N ASP A 50 11.31 -4.57 3.18
CA ASP A 50 9.97 -4.06 3.49
C ASP A 50 9.94 -2.55 3.34
N ARG A 51 8.73 -2.03 3.12
CA ARG A 51 8.47 -0.60 2.99
C ARG A 51 7.19 -0.21 3.68
N ARG A 52 7.24 0.83 4.50
CA ARG A 52 6.09 1.33 5.28
C ARG A 52 6.22 2.81 5.57
N LYS A 53 5.14 3.43 6.03
CA LYS A 53 5.17 4.81 6.54
C LYS A 53 5.77 4.83 7.95
N ASP A 54 6.92 5.46 8.10
CA ASP A 54 7.69 5.54 9.35
C ASP A 54 8.63 6.76 9.31
N TYR A 55 9.36 7.02 10.39
CA TYR A 55 10.37 8.06 10.42
C TYR A 55 11.63 7.63 9.67
N CYS A 56 12.11 8.47 8.76
CA CYS A 56 13.37 8.25 8.06
C CYS A 56 14.55 8.45 9.01
N GLY A 57 15.37 7.42 9.22
CA GLY A 57 16.58 7.49 10.03
C GLY A 57 17.67 8.41 9.46
N SER A 58 17.50 8.93 8.24
CA SER A 58 18.44 9.90 7.65
C SER A 58 17.97 11.35 7.70
N CYS A 59 16.67 11.64 7.60
CA CYS A 59 16.16 13.03 7.57
C CYS A 59 15.13 13.34 8.66
N GLY A 60 14.71 12.35 9.45
CA GLY A 60 13.72 12.50 10.51
C GLY A 60 12.28 12.71 10.03
N GLY A 61 12.03 12.81 8.73
CA GLY A 61 10.68 13.01 8.20
C GLY A 61 9.82 11.74 8.24
N LEU A 62 8.53 11.89 8.55
CA LEU A 62 7.52 10.83 8.46
C LEU A 62 7.16 10.58 6.99
N LYS A 63 7.74 9.54 6.39
CA LYS A 63 7.65 9.24 4.95
C LYS A 63 7.53 7.74 4.72
N TYR A 64 7.33 7.33 3.47
CA TYR A 64 7.59 5.94 3.11
C TYR A 64 9.09 5.66 3.17
N VAL A 65 9.46 4.66 3.96
CA VAL A 65 10.84 4.26 4.20
C VAL A 65 11.03 2.79 3.88
N MET A 66 12.16 2.46 3.27
CA MET A 66 12.59 1.09 3.01
C MET A 66 13.59 0.63 4.07
N PHE A 67 13.54 -0.64 4.44
CA PHE A 67 14.51 -1.27 5.34
C PHE A 67 14.66 -2.76 4.96
N ALA A 68 15.79 -3.35 5.36
CA ALA A 68 16.04 -4.77 5.13
C ALA A 68 15.47 -5.60 6.28
N ASN A 69 14.76 -6.66 5.94
CA ASN A 69 14.32 -7.67 6.89
C ASN A 69 15.52 -8.49 7.34
N LYS A 70 15.78 -8.48 8.64
CA LYS A 70 16.69 -9.45 9.24
C LYS A 70 15.92 -10.78 9.27
N MET A 71 16.16 -11.67 8.30
CA MET A 71 15.72 -13.06 8.42
C MET A 71 16.13 -13.57 9.82
N GLY A 72 15.14 -13.95 10.63
CA GLY A 72 15.33 -14.67 11.89
C GLY A 72 16.25 -14.01 12.93
N ARG A 73 15.71 -13.12 13.76
CA ARG A 73 16.05 -13.12 15.19
C ARG A 73 14.78 -13.26 16.02
N SER A 74 14.27 -14.48 16.07
CA SER A 74 13.68 -15.02 17.29
C SER A 74 14.79 -15.20 18.34
N VAL A 75 15.29 -14.11 18.92
CA VAL A 75 16.09 -14.21 20.15
C VAL A 75 15.72 -13.04 21.04
N ILE A 76 14.97 -13.40 22.09
CA ILE A 76 14.85 -12.69 23.35
C ILE A 76 16.23 -12.13 23.73
N GLN A 77 16.47 -10.83 23.54
CA GLN A 77 17.53 -10.16 24.28
C GLN A 77 16.95 -9.75 25.63
N LYS A 78 17.14 -10.64 26.61
CA LYS A 78 16.97 -10.33 28.04
C LYS A 78 17.77 -9.07 28.35
N ARG A 79 17.10 -8.00 28.77
CA ARG A 79 17.75 -6.94 29.55
C ARG A 79 18.25 -7.53 30.88
N PRO A 80 19.40 -7.11 31.42
CA PRO A 80 19.84 -7.59 32.73
C PRO A 80 18.82 -7.20 33.79
N LYS A 81 18.50 -8.16 34.67
CA LYS A 81 17.69 -7.95 35.86
C LYS A 81 18.54 -7.18 36.87
N GLU A 82 18.09 -6.00 37.28
CA GLU A 82 18.56 -5.40 38.53
C GLU A 82 17.60 -5.73 39.68
N VAL A 83 18.20 -5.84 40.86
CA VAL A 83 17.84 -6.68 42.00
C VAL A 83 16.64 -6.14 42.79
N ALA A 84 15.86 -7.08 43.34
CA ALA A 84 14.67 -6.85 44.17
C ALA A 84 14.97 -6.39 45.61
N ARG A 85 14.00 -5.72 46.25
CA ARG A 85 13.64 -5.84 47.68
C ARG A 85 12.19 -5.35 47.95
N PRO A 86 11.51 -5.77 49.03
CA PRO A 86 10.29 -6.57 48.92
C PRO A 86 9.02 -6.03 49.63
N ARG A 87 7.86 -6.48 49.08
CA ARG A 87 6.55 -6.92 49.67
C ARG A 87 5.73 -5.97 50.58
N GLU A 88 4.53 -5.54 50.16
CA GLU A 88 3.16 -6.16 50.29
C GLU A 88 2.37 -5.45 51.42
N LEU A 89 1.04 -5.21 51.44
CA LEU A 89 -0.13 -5.58 50.63
C LEU A 89 -1.31 -4.71 51.11
N SER A 90 -2.12 -4.11 50.21
CA SER A 90 -3.60 -4.16 50.31
C SER A 90 -4.30 -3.53 49.09
N GLN A 91 -4.69 -4.42 48.17
CA GLN A 91 -5.90 -4.52 47.32
C GLN A 91 -6.85 -3.28 47.33
N ILE A 92 -7.40 -2.76 46.22
CA ILE A 92 -8.29 -3.41 45.23
C ILE A 92 -8.22 -2.67 43.85
N LYS A 93 -8.42 -3.47 42.80
CA LYS A 93 -8.24 -3.34 41.33
C LYS A 93 -8.83 -2.10 40.61
N PRO A 94 -8.13 -1.53 39.60
CA PRO A 94 -8.76 -0.92 38.44
C PRO A 94 -8.80 -1.86 37.23
N ALA A 95 -9.88 -1.73 36.46
CA ALA A 95 -10.12 -2.40 35.19
C ALA A 95 -8.95 -2.19 34.22
N SER A 96 -8.57 -3.27 33.53
CA SER A 96 -7.40 -3.36 32.67
C SER A 96 -7.51 -2.47 31.42
N THR A 97 -7.01 -1.24 31.50
CA THR A 97 -6.51 -0.50 30.34
C THR A 97 -5.17 -1.10 29.94
N LYS A 98 -5.21 -2.11 29.06
CA LYS A 98 -4.03 -2.53 28.30
C LYS A 98 -3.84 -1.58 27.13
N THR A 99 -3.07 -0.52 27.35
CA THR A 99 -2.42 0.24 26.28
C THR A 99 -1.40 -0.64 25.57
N TYR A 100 -1.75 -1.12 24.38
CA TYR A 100 -0.81 -1.71 23.43
C TYR A 100 -0.37 -0.61 22.45
N PHE A 101 0.85 -0.11 22.60
CA PHE A 101 1.54 0.68 21.59
C PHE A 101 2.28 -0.28 20.64
N GLY A 102 1.89 -0.27 19.37
CA GLY A 102 2.54 -0.97 18.25
C GLY A 102 1.75 -2.18 17.74
N GLU A 103 1.50 -2.21 16.42
CA GLU A 103 1.00 -3.37 15.65
C GLU A 103 -0.52 -3.67 15.65
N ASN A 104 -1.35 -2.68 15.30
CA ASN A 104 -2.51 -2.90 14.41
C ASN A 104 -3.12 -1.54 14.01
N ARG A 105 -2.61 -0.92 12.94
CA ARG A 105 -3.51 -0.14 12.09
C ARG A 105 -4.22 -1.19 11.26
N GLU A 106 -5.51 -1.43 11.49
CA GLU A 106 -6.32 -2.29 10.63
C GLU A 106 -6.17 -1.80 9.18
N ARG A 107 -5.44 -2.57 8.38
CA ARG A 107 -5.30 -2.31 6.95
C ARG A 107 -6.49 -2.97 6.29
N ASN A 108 -7.53 -2.18 6.02
CA ASN A 108 -8.76 -2.73 5.47
C ASN A 108 -8.61 -3.34 4.06
N ILE A 109 -7.44 -3.21 3.41
CA ILE A 109 -7.05 -3.99 2.23
C ILE A 109 -7.03 -5.50 2.46
N ASP A 110 -6.79 -5.96 3.69
CA ASP A 110 -6.68 -7.40 3.97
C ASP A 110 -8.04 -8.10 3.73
N LEU A 111 -9.15 -7.42 3.99
CA LEU A 111 -10.51 -7.87 3.62
C LEU A 111 -10.69 -8.05 2.11
N LEU A 112 -10.07 -7.21 1.28
CA LEU A 112 -10.12 -7.38 -0.18
C LEU A 112 -9.25 -8.55 -0.64
N LYS A 113 -8.10 -8.77 0.01
CA LYS A 113 -7.21 -9.91 -0.30
C LYS A 113 -7.87 -11.25 0.03
N GLU A 114 -8.63 -11.32 1.11
CA GLU A 114 -9.39 -12.52 1.50
C GLU A 114 -10.38 -12.98 0.42
N ILE A 115 -10.98 -12.02 -0.31
CA ILE A 115 -11.88 -12.32 -1.41
C ILE A 115 -11.18 -12.43 -2.78
N GLY A 116 -9.85 -12.35 -2.81
CA GLY A 116 -9.04 -12.63 -4.00
C GLY A 116 -8.50 -11.42 -4.75
N PHE A 117 -8.51 -10.21 -4.17
CA PHE A 117 -7.81 -9.08 -4.78
C PHE A 117 -6.29 -9.32 -4.75
N VAL A 118 -5.64 -9.07 -5.89
CA VAL A 118 -4.19 -9.14 -6.04
C VAL A 118 -3.62 -7.77 -6.38
N SER A 119 -2.35 -7.54 -6.03
CA SER A 119 -1.64 -6.31 -6.39
C SER A 119 -1.34 -6.32 -7.90
N ILE A 120 -1.83 -5.33 -8.64
CA ILE A 120 -1.70 -5.27 -10.10
C ILE A 120 -0.85 -4.08 -10.59
N GLY A 121 -0.42 -3.19 -9.70
CA GLY A 121 0.35 -2.02 -10.09
C GLY A 121 0.32 -0.90 -9.07
N TYR A 122 0.66 0.29 -9.52
CA TYR A 122 0.64 1.50 -8.71
C TYR A 122 0.63 2.77 -9.57
N TRP A 123 0.15 3.86 -8.98
CA TRP A 123 0.21 5.18 -9.58
C TRP A 123 1.53 5.88 -9.27
N GLN A 124 2.06 6.59 -10.27
CA GLN A 124 3.23 7.45 -10.17
C GLN A 124 2.93 8.84 -10.73
N ASP A 125 3.64 9.85 -10.22
CA ASP A 125 3.67 11.16 -10.87
C ASP A 125 4.56 11.10 -12.11
N ASN A 126 4.04 11.52 -13.25
CA ASN A 126 4.80 11.73 -14.47
C ASN A 126 4.59 13.18 -14.93
N ASN A 127 5.47 14.06 -14.47
CA ASN A 127 5.45 15.50 -14.78
C ASN A 127 4.11 16.17 -14.41
N GLY A 128 3.57 15.86 -13.23
CA GLY A 128 2.29 16.40 -12.74
C GLY A 128 1.05 15.65 -13.21
N GLU A 129 1.20 14.61 -14.03
CA GLU A 129 0.11 13.75 -14.47
C GLU A 129 0.18 12.35 -13.83
N PRO A 130 -0.93 11.79 -13.32
CA PRO A 130 -0.94 10.44 -12.80
C PRO A 130 -0.76 9.41 -13.91
N GLU A 131 0.26 8.58 -13.80
CA GLU A 131 0.52 7.44 -14.68
C GLU A 131 0.41 6.14 -13.90
N LEU A 132 -0.28 5.15 -14.46
CA LEU A 132 -0.37 3.82 -13.87
C LEU A 132 0.75 2.93 -14.40
N ILE A 133 1.59 2.42 -13.52
CA ILE A 133 2.47 1.28 -13.79
C ILE A 133 1.72 0.01 -13.43
N GLN A 134 1.11 -0.62 -14.44
CA GLN A 134 0.39 -1.88 -14.31
C GLN A 134 1.31 -3.04 -14.69
N ASN A 135 1.34 -4.08 -13.85
CA ASN A 135 2.17 -5.27 -14.06
C ASN A 135 1.36 -6.54 -14.36
N ASP A 136 0.03 -6.49 -14.16
CA ASP A 136 -0.85 -7.65 -14.33
C ASP A 136 -2.31 -7.22 -14.61
N MET A 137 -3.16 -8.16 -15.01
CA MET A 137 -4.60 -8.00 -15.23
C MET A 137 -4.96 -6.92 -16.26
N HIS A 138 -4.10 -6.71 -17.27
CA HIS A 138 -4.35 -5.71 -18.32
C HIS A 138 -5.68 -5.94 -19.02
N ASP A 139 -5.94 -7.18 -19.45
CA ASP A 139 -7.10 -7.54 -20.26
C ASP A 139 -8.30 -8.04 -19.46
N ALA A 140 -8.23 -7.93 -18.14
CA ALA A 140 -9.30 -8.35 -17.24
C ALA A 140 -10.61 -7.61 -17.54
N SER A 141 -11.69 -8.37 -17.73
CA SER A 141 -13.05 -7.87 -17.94
C SER A 141 -14.08 -8.99 -17.73
N PRO A 142 -15.16 -8.78 -16.94
CA PRO A 142 -15.34 -7.65 -16.03
C PRO A 142 -14.33 -7.69 -14.88
N ALA A 143 -14.10 -6.57 -14.21
CA ALA A 143 -13.19 -6.52 -13.08
C ALA A 143 -13.64 -5.53 -12.01
N LEU A 144 -13.29 -5.84 -10.76
CA LEU A 144 -13.21 -4.90 -9.66
C LEU A 144 -11.78 -4.42 -9.47
N TYR A 145 -11.65 -3.23 -8.92
CA TYR A 145 -10.37 -2.67 -8.60
C TYR A 145 -10.42 -1.69 -7.44
N ALA A 146 -9.28 -1.53 -6.77
CA ALA A 146 -9.15 -0.66 -5.62
C ALA A 146 -7.87 0.18 -5.65
N PHE A 147 -7.98 1.44 -5.23
CA PHE A 147 -6.85 2.33 -4.97
C PHE A 147 -6.54 2.32 -3.48
N VAL A 148 -5.29 2.10 -3.11
CA VAL A 148 -4.91 1.79 -1.72
C VAL A 148 -3.71 2.63 -1.31
N GLU A 149 -3.78 3.22 -0.11
CA GLU A 149 -2.70 4.01 0.48
C GLU A 149 -2.40 3.45 1.88
N CYS A 150 -1.17 2.99 2.13
CA CYS A 150 -0.78 2.42 3.42
C CYS A 150 -1.71 1.27 3.91
N GLY A 151 -2.27 0.49 2.98
CA GLY A 151 -3.25 -0.56 3.31
C GLY A 151 -4.67 -0.06 3.62
N GLN A 152 -4.92 1.24 3.50
CA GLN A 152 -6.25 1.84 3.53
C GLN A 152 -6.80 1.94 2.11
N VAL A 153 -7.96 1.33 1.87
CA VAL A 153 -8.71 1.45 0.63
C VAL A 153 -9.27 2.87 0.52
N LEU A 154 -8.88 3.57 -0.55
CA LEU A 154 -9.30 4.94 -0.84
C LEU A 154 -10.46 4.98 -1.83
N TYR A 155 -10.44 4.10 -2.82
CA TYR A 155 -11.44 4.02 -3.87
C TYR A 155 -11.67 2.56 -4.28
N VAL A 156 -12.90 2.20 -4.59
CA VAL A 156 -13.27 0.93 -5.24
C VAL A 156 -14.13 1.25 -6.46
N GLY A 157 -13.87 0.56 -7.57
CA GLY A 157 -14.65 0.68 -8.78
C GLY A 157 -14.80 -0.65 -9.51
N LYS A 158 -15.84 -0.74 -10.34
CA LYS A 158 -16.04 -1.83 -11.30
C LYS A 158 -15.89 -1.39 -12.76
N THR A 159 -15.63 -2.36 -13.63
CA THR A 159 -15.63 -2.17 -15.08
C THR A 159 -16.19 -3.37 -15.82
N LYS A 160 -16.93 -3.10 -16.90
CA LYS A 160 -17.30 -4.07 -17.94
C LYS A 160 -16.37 -4.01 -19.16
N GLN A 161 -15.50 -3.01 -19.20
CA GLN A 161 -14.44 -2.88 -20.19
C GLN A 161 -13.14 -3.45 -19.64
N ASN A 162 -12.20 -3.72 -20.54
CA ASN A 162 -10.81 -4.01 -20.23
C ASN A 162 -10.26 -3.06 -19.13
N LEU A 163 -9.67 -3.66 -18.09
CA LEU A 163 -9.21 -2.94 -16.91
C LEU A 163 -8.14 -1.88 -17.23
N LYS A 164 -7.15 -2.19 -18.09
CA LYS A 164 -6.15 -1.21 -18.54
C LYS A 164 -6.81 0.01 -19.17
N LYS A 165 -7.80 -0.20 -20.03
CA LYS A 165 -8.56 0.89 -20.67
C LYS A 165 -9.35 1.70 -19.65
N ARG A 166 -10.01 1.05 -18.68
CA ARG A 166 -10.75 1.75 -17.62
C ARG A 166 -9.83 2.66 -16.80
N LEU A 167 -8.64 2.17 -16.45
CA LEU A 167 -7.70 2.86 -15.61
C LEU A 167 -7.01 4.03 -16.33
N TYR A 168 -6.73 3.86 -17.63
CA TYR A 168 -6.21 4.95 -18.47
C TYR A 168 -7.08 6.22 -18.43
N PHE A 169 -8.40 6.07 -18.34
CA PHE A 169 -9.29 7.24 -18.25
C PHE A 169 -9.18 8.03 -16.94
N TYR A 170 -8.57 7.47 -15.88
CA TYR A 170 -8.23 8.26 -14.69
C TYR A 170 -6.99 9.12 -14.91
N SER A 171 -6.05 8.72 -15.77
CA SER A 171 -4.94 9.59 -16.18
C SER A 171 -5.42 10.72 -17.08
N LYS A 172 -6.33 10.40 -18.02
CA LYS A 172 -6.81 11.34 -19.04
C LYS A 172 -8.34 11.38 -19.05
N PRO A 173 -8.96 12.05 -18.07
CA PRO A 173 -10.41 12.14 -18.00
C PRO A 173 -10.98 12.98 -19.15
N GLY A 174 -12.09 12.51 -19.74
CA GLY A 174 -12.90 13.34 -20.63
C GLY A 174 -13.67 14.40 -19.85
N VAL A 175 -14.00 15.52 -20.49
CA VAL A 175 -14.64 16.70 -19.85
C VAL A 175 -15.98 16.40 -19.15
N SER A 176 -16.72 15.39 -19.62
CA SER A 176 -18.00 14.99 -19.03
C SER A 176 -17.88 13.89 -17.97
N GLN A 177 -16.68 13.35 -17.74
CA GLN A 177 -16.47 12.19 -16.87
C GLN A 177 -16.21 12.64 -15.43
N ALA A 178 -17.24 13.15 -14.75
CA ALA A 178 -17.13 13.73 -13.40
C ALA A 178 -16.36 12.85 -12.41
N THR A 179 -16.63 11.54 -12.38
CA THR A 179 -15.89 10.59 -11.52
C THR A 179 -14.41 10.52 -11.89
N ASN A 180 -14.07 10.46 -13.19
CA ASN A 180 -12.68 10.35 -13.61
C ASN A 180 -11.93 11.66 -13.33
N ILE A 181 -12.57 12.82 -13.53
CA ILE A 181 -12.02 14.14 -13.19
C ILE A 181 -11.70 14.21 -11.69
N ARG A 182 -12.67 13.85 -10.84
CA ARG A 182 -12.48 13.85 -9.38
C ARG A 182 -11.34 12.92 -8.95
N ILE A 183 -11.32 11.70 -9.47
CA ILE A 183 -10.31 10.71 -9.13
C ILE A 183 -8.92 11.13 -9.65
N ASN A 184 -8.84 11.73 -10.85
CA ASN A 184 -7.59 12.32 -11.36
C ASN A 184 -7.07 13.41 -10.40
N ALA A 185 -7.92 14.33 -9.96
CA ALA A 185 -7.55 15.38 -9.02
C ALA A 185 -7.04 14.81 -7.68
N ASN A 186 -7.72 13.79 -7.15
CA ASN A 186 -7.31 13.08 -5.94
C ASN A 186 -5.94 12.39 -6.09
N LEU A 187 -5.69 11.76 -7.23
CA LEU A 187 -4.40 11.15 -7.56
C LEU A 187 -3.32 12.22 -7.66
N LYS A 188 -3.55 13.31 -8.40
CA LYS A 188 -2.59 14.43 -8.51
C LYS A 188 -2.20 14.98 -7.16
N ALA A 189 -3.18 15.29 -6.30
CA ALA A 189 -2.91 15.79 -4.96
C ALA A 189 -2.11 14.76 -4.13
N ALA A 190 -2.49 13.49 -4.18
CA ALA A 190 -1.77 12.45 -3.44
C ALA A 190 -0.33 12.28 -3.89
N LEU A 191 -0.10 12.22 -5.21
CA LEU A 191 1.23 12.03 -5.78
C LEU A 191 2.11 13.26 -5.56
N PHE A 192 1.54 14.47 -5.66
CA PHE A 192 2.22 15.73 -5.33
C PHE A 192 2.69 15.76 -3.87
N ASP A 193 1.84 15.31 -2.93
CA ASP A 193 2.19 15.12 -1.52
C ASP A 193 3.23 14.01 -1.28
N GLY A 194 3.65 13.31 -2.34
CA GLY A 194 4.54 12.17 -2.26
C GLY A 194 3.90 10.93 -1.64
N ARG A 195 2.57 10.88 -1.57
CA ARG A 195 1.79 9.73 -1.12
C ARG A 195 1.75 8.68 -2.22
N GLU A 196 1.60 7.44 -1.81
CA GLU A 196 1.66 6.32 -2.74
C GLU A 196 0.34 5.61 -2.81
N ILE A 197 -0.10 5.42 -4.05
CA ILE A 197 -1.38 4.81 -4.35
C ILE A 197 -1.09 3.50 -5.07
N ASP A 198 -1.24 2.40 -4.35
CA ASP A 198 -1.14 1.05 -4.89
C ASP A 198 -2.46 0.66 -5.55
N MET A 199 -2.35 -0.26 -6.50
CA MET A 199 -3.45 -0.72 -7.31
C MET A 199 -3.70 -2.20 -7.06
N TYR A 200 -4.93 -2.53 -6.68
CA TYR A 200 -5.38 -3.92 -6.53
C TYR A 200 -6.50 -4.22 -7.50
N GLY A 201 -6.53 -5.44 -8.02
CA GLY A 201 -7.52 -5.92 -8.99
C GLY A 201 -8.12 -7.26 -8.59
N PHE A 202 -9.37 -7.46 -8.98
CA PHE A 202 -10.10 -8.72 -8.85
C PHE A 202 -10.88 -8.98 -10.13
N ASN A 203 -10.69 -10.16 -10.72
CA ASN A 203 -11.45 -10.63 -11.88
C ASN A 203 -11.84 -12.08 -11.61
N ASP A 204 -13.08 -12.27 -11.19
CA ASP A 204 -13.64 -13.62 -11.07
C ASP A 204 -14.35 -13.99 -12.37
N VAL A 205 -13.67 -14.81 -13.16
CA VAL A 205 -14.17 -15.33 -14.44
C VAL A 205 -15.01 -16.60 -14.27
N ARG A 206 -15.29 -17.05 -13.03
CA ARG A 206 -16.08 -18.27 -12.82
C ARG A 206 -17.53 -18.04 -13.25
N PRO A 207 -18.03 -18.75 -14.26
CA PRO A 207 -19.41 -18.60 -14.69
C PRO A 207 -20.34 -19.26 -13.67
N MET A 208 -21.00 -18.45 -12.85
CA MET A 208 -22.10 -18.90 -12.01
C MET A 208 -23.42 -18.55 -12.68
N LYS A 209 -24.29 -19.55 -12.87
CA LYS A 209 -25.62 -19.36 -13.47
C LYS A 209 -26.71 -19.34 -12.42
N VAL A 210 -27.71 -18.49 -12.63
CA VAL A 210 -29.00 -18.52 -11.94
C VAL A 210 -30.07 -18.60 -13.02
N GLY A 211 -30.59 -19.81 -13.26
CA GLY A 211 -31.45 -20.09 -14.41
C GLY A 211 -30.75 -19.77 -15.74
N ALA A 212 -31.34 -18.88 -16.54
CA ALA A 212 -30.80 -18.44 -17.83
C ALA A 212 -29.76 -17.30 -17.73
N PHE A 213 -29.51 -16.77 -16.53
CA PHE A 213 -28.67 -15.58 -16.34
C PHE A 213 -27.29 -15.93 -15.78
N TYR A 214 -26.27 -15.16 -16.16
CA TYR A 214 -24.94 -15.21 -15.55
C TYR A 214 -24.81 -14.18 -14.43
N LEU A 215 -24.36 -14.63 -13.27
CA LEU A 215 -24.07 -13.73 -12.16
C LEU A 215 -22.77 -12.97 -12.43
N ASN A 216 -22.82 -11.65 -12.32
CA ASN A 216 -21.64 -10.80 -12.37
C ASN A 216 -21.19 -10.48 -10.93
N PHE A 217 -20.23 -11.25 -10.41
CA PHE A 217 -19.68 -11.05 -9.07
C PHE A 217 -19.08 -9.66 -8.87
N SER A 218 -18.42 -9.11 -9.88
CA SER A 218 -17.86 -7.76 -9.82
C SER A 218 -18.94 -6.71 -9.60
N ALA A 219 -20.11 -6.88 -10.24
CA ALA A 219 -21.23 -5.97 -10.05
C ALA A 219 -21.90 -6.15 -8.67
N ALA A 220 -21.97 -7.38 -8.16
CA ALA A 220 -22.62 -7.70 -6.89
C ALA A 220 -21.80 -7.29 -5.66
N LEU A 221 -20.47 -7.40 -5.74
CA LEU A 221 -19.58 -7.13 -4.59
C LEU A 221 -19.27 -5.64 -4.40
N GLU A 222 -19.34 -4.80 -5.45
CA GLU A 222 -18.93 -3.40 -5.38
C GLU A 222 -19.64 -2.62 -4.26
N ASP A 223 -20.98 -2.66 -4.23
CA ASP A 223 -21.76 -1.90 -3.26
C ASP A 223 -21.49 -2.36 -1.83
N SER A 224 -21.43 -3.68 -1.60
CA SER A 224 -21.10 -4.27 -0.29
C SER A 224 -19.70 -3.88 0.19
N ILE A 225 -18.72 -3.85 -0.71
CA ILE A 225 -17.35 -3.39 -0.38
C ILE A 225 -17.37 -1.91 -0.01
N ILE A 226 -18.04 -1.05 -0.78
CA ILE A 226 -18.07 0.38 -0.48
C ILE A 226 -18.87 0.65 0.81
N ASP A 227 -19.94 -0.11 1.10
CA ASP A 227 -20.73 -0.05 2.35
C ASP A 227 -19.86 -0.35 3.56
N THR A 228 -19.08 -1.43 3.45
CA THR A 228 -18.27 -1.96 4.53
C THR A 228 -17.04 -1.10 4.78
N LEU A 229 -16.32 -0.72 3.71
CA LEU A 229 -15.02 -0.04 3.81
C LEU A 229 -15.11 1.48 3.84
N LYS A 230 -16.24 2.06 3.41
CA LYS A 230 -16.48 3.50 3.26
C LYS A 230 -15.27 4.25 2.67
N PRO A 231 -14.78 3.88 1.48
CA PRO A 231 -13.56 4.47 0.93
C PRO A 231 -13.75 5.96 0.67
N LYS A 232 -12.79 6.79 1.13
CA LYS A 232 -12.88 8.25 1.13
C LYS A 232 -13.08 8.91 -0.26
N TRP A 233 -12.78 8.20 -1.35
CA TRP A 233 -12.90 8.71 -2.73
C TRP A 233 -14.14 8.18 -3.48
N ASN A 234 -14.90 7.26 -2.88
CA ASN A 234 -16.23 6.89 -3.34
C ASN A 234 -17.24 7.93 -2.82
N LEU A 235 -17.95 8.61 -3.72
CA LEU A 235 -19.09 9.43 -3.33
C LEU A 235 -20.30 8.52 -3.13
N ARG A 236 -21.05 8.78 -2.07
CA ARG A 236 -22.36 8.21 -1.80
C ARG A 236 -23.33 9.31 -1.48
#